data_AF-A0A1G6SZB9-F1
#
_entry.id   AF-A0A1G6SZB9-F1
#
_cell.length_a   1.000
_cell.length_b   1.000
_cell.length_c   1.000
_cell.angle_alpha   90.00
_cell.angle_beta   90.00
_cell.angle_gamma   90.00
#
_symmetry.space_group_name_H-M   'P 1'
#
loop_
_entity.id
_entity.type
_entity.pdbx_description
1 polymer ?
#
loop_
_entity_poly.entity_id
_entity_poly.type
_entity_poly.pdbx_seq_one_letter_code
_entity_poly.pdbx_strand_id
1 'polypeptide(L)'
;MLIGEVSRRSGVSTRMLRHYDTLGLVKPTGRTSGGYREYSADDIRRLFHVESLRTLGLSLNEARRALDEPDFAPGDLVGDLIFHTRERIAAEEELLAKLERVDAASPAEWDDVLRLISLLRALESESGARRQQAILSQDGNAALPVAALVEAALSEDDPNVAGALRWSLARAGGRGLAGLATGLDSENVDVRRRATVAITAVQTAEATVLLRRALDDSDATVRGRAALALGSRGCVDSTPVLLEMVVEGRRDVEAAEVLGLLTEVSPGDDDVVGVLQDKLDSVDDAGTRLRITQALAEIPGPAAREALARLADDGDPTVAGTAAAIVNTQDRGRRLRRRS
;
A
#
# COMPACT_ATOMS: atom_id res chain seq x y z
N MET A 1 -4.89 -30.68 57.87
CA MET A 1 -5.31 -31.56 56.75
C MET A 1 -4.13 -32.30 56.17
N LEU A 2 -4.28 -33.60 55.92
CA LEU A 2 -3.19 -34.42 55.38
C LEU A 2 -2.98 -34.17 53.88
N ILE A 3 -1.75 -34.37 53.39
CA ILE A 3 -1.39 -34.15 51.97
C ILE A 3 -2.32 -34.87 50.97
N GLY A 4 -2.82 -36.06 51.30
CA GLY A 4 -3.76 -36.80 50.44
C GLY A 4 -5.16 -36.18 50.39
N GLU A 5 -5.60 -35.55 51.48
CA GLU A 5 -6.87 -34.81 51.53
C GLU A 5 -6.76 -33.48 50.79
N VAL A 6 -5.64 -32.77 50.95
CA VAL A 6 -5.34 -31.55 50.20
C VAL A 6 -5.31 -31.85 48.70
N SER A 7 -4.66 -32.93 48.29
CA SER A 7 -4.58 -33.33 46.88
C SER A 7 -5.96 -33.61 46.28
N ARG A 8 -6.83 -34.37 46.99
CA ARG A 8 -8.20 -34.63 46.54
C ARG A 8 -9.06 -33.36 46.47
N ARG A 9 -8.88 -32.42 47.38
CA ARG A 9 -9.69 -31.20 47.46
C ARG A 9 -9.24 -30.08 46.51
N SER A 10 -7.94 -29.99 46.24
CA SER A 10 -7.36 -28.96 45.37
C SER A 10 -7.18 -29.41 43.92
N GLY A 11 -7.22 -30.72 43.65
CA GLY A 11 -6.87 -31.29 42.35
C GLY A 11 -5.36 -31.30 42.07
N VAL A 12 -4.56 -30.72 42.96
CA VAL A 12 -3.09 -30.68 42.86
C VAL A 12 -2.53 -32.04 43.28
N SER A 13 -1.70 -32.66 42.45
CA SER A 13 -1.12 -33.97 42.79
C SER A 13 -0.24 -33.89 44.04
N THR A 14 -0.18 -34.96 44.83
CA THR A 14 0.72 -35.04 46.01
C THR A 14 2.19 -34.82 45.64
N ARG A 15 2.60 -35.16 44.40
CA ARG A 15 3.92 -34.85 43.84
C ARG A 15 4.12 -33.33 43.70
N MET A 16 3.14 -32.63 43.13
CA MET A 16 3.20 -31.18 42.94
C MET A 16 3.17 -30.45 44.29
N LEU A 17 2.38 -30.91 45.27
CA LEU A 17 2.39 -30.35 46.63
C LEU A 17 3.78 -30.48 47.31
N ARG A 18 4.49 -31.61 47.11
CA ARG A 18 5.88 -31.76 47.58
C ARG A 18 6.84 -30.86 46.83
N HIS A 19 6.60 -30.63 45.55
CA HIS A 19 7.40 -29.72 44.74
C HIS A 19 7.22 -28.27 45.20
N TYR A 20 5.99 -27.83 45.47
CA TYR A 20 5.71 -26.50 46.03
C TYR A 20 6.34 -26.30 47.42
N ASP A 21 6.31 -27.32 48.27
CA ASP A 21 7.03 -27.35 49.55
C ASP A 21 8.54 -27.13 49.33
N THR A 22 9.13 -27.86 48.38
CA THR A 22 10.57 -27.75 48.03
C THR A 22 10.94 -26.36 47.51
N LEU A 23 10.06 -25.74 46.71
CA LEU A 23 10.24 -24.38 46.18
C LEU A 23 9.95 -23.28 47.23
N GLY A 24 9.49 -23.68 48.42
CA GLY A 24 9.05 -22.79 49.48
C GLY A 24 7.75 -22.03 49.18
N LEU A 25 7.03 -22.45 48.14
CA LEU A 25 5.84 -21.79 47.62
C LEU A 25 4.59 -22.12 48.46
N VAL A 26 4.43 -23.37 48.89
CA VAL A 26 3.39 -23.79 49.83
C VAL A 26 4.01 -24.78 50.82
N LYS A 27 4.27 -24.34 52.05
CA LYS A 27 4.92 -25.15 53.08
C LYS A 27 3.85 -25.73 54.02
N PRO A 28 3.96 -27.01 54.43
CA PRO A 28 3.08 -27.55 55.45
C PRO A 28 3.38 -26.91 56.81
N THR A 29 2.34 -26.45 57.51
CA THR A 29 2.46 -25.89 58.87
C THR A 29 3.11 -26.86 59.85
N GLY A 30 2.94 -28.17 59.65
CA GLY A 30 3.53 -29.17 60.53
C GLY A 30 3.56 -30.57 59.96
N ARG A 31 3.88 -31.51 60.84
CA ARG A 31 3.79 -32.94 60.57
C ARG A 31 3.01 -33.60 61.69
N THR A 32 2.21 -34.61 61.36
CA THR A 32 1.54 -35.42 62.38
C THR A 32 2.56 -36.24 63.17
N SER A 33 2.14 -36.82 64.30
CA SER A 33 2.94 -37.75 65.10
C SER A 33 3.49 -38.94 64.30
N GLY A 34 2.81 -39.35 63.22
CA GLY A 34 3.24 -40.38 62.27
C GLY A 34 4.14 -39.88 61.12
N GLY A 35 4.59 -38.62 61.15
CA GLY A 35 5.52 -38.05 60.16
C GLY A 35 4.89 -37.53 58.86
N TYR A 36 3.57 -37.59 58.72
CA TYR A 36 2.86 -37.11 57.52
C TYR A 36 2.77 -35.59 57.49
N ARG A 37 2.87 -34.99 56.29
CA ARG A 37 2.71 -33.54 56.10
C ARG A 37 1.28 -33.11 56.43
N GLU A 38 1.18 -32.07 57.25
CA GLU A 38 -0.08 -31.47 57.67
C GLU A 38 -0.14 -30.00 57.26
N TYR A 39 -1.21 -29.65 56.55
CA TYR A 39 -1.49 -28.31 56.02
C TYR A 39 -2.60 -27.66 56.85
N SER A 40 -2.37 -26.40 57.25
CA SER A 40 -3.35 -25.55 57.91
C SER A 40 -4.35 -24.97 56.89
N ALA A 41 -5.36 -24.24 57.39
CA ALA A 41 -6.27 -23.49 56.52
C ALA A 41 -5.53 -22.40 55.72
N ASP A 42 -4.50 -21.77 56.30
CA ASP A 42 -3.72 -20.72 55.63
C ASP A 42 -2.83 -21.30 54.53
N ASP A 43 -2.23 -22.47 54.74
CA ASP A 43 -1.46 -23.16 53.70
C ASP A 43 -2.36 -23.50 52.50
N ILE A 44 -3.62 -23.86 52.76
CA ILE A 44 -4.61 -24.16 51.73
C ILE A 44 -5.05 -22.88 51.00
N ARG A 45 -5.27 -21.76 51.70
CA ARG A 45 -5.55 -20.47 51.06
C ARG A 45 -4.40 -20.04 50.15
N ARG A 46 -3.16 -20.18 50.63
CA ARG A 46 -1.98 -19.88 49.83
C ARG A 46 -1.86 -20.81 48.62
N LEU A 47 -2.16 -22.10 48.76
CA LEU A 47 -2.24 -23.02 47.63
C LEU A 47 -3.26 -22.56 46.58
N PHE A 48 -4.45 -22.11 47.00
CA PHE A 48 -5.44 -21.57 46.07
C PHE A 48 -4.94 -20.30 45.37
N HIS A 49 -4.30 -19.36 46.09
CA HIS A 49 -3.72 -18.17 45.46
C HIS A 49 -2.65 -18.52 44.43
N VAL A 50 -1.78 -19.47 44.73
CA VAL A 50 -0.75 -19.96 43.81
C VAL A 50 -1.37 -20.54 42.55
N GLU A 51 -2.39 -21.39 42.67
CA GLU A 51 -3.08 -21.95 41.51
C GLU A 51 -3.84 -20.87 40.72
N SER A 52 -4.51 -19.93 41.37
CA SER A 52 -5.17 -18.80 40.70
C SER A 52 -4.19 -17.95 39.89
N LEU A 53 -3.03 -17.61 40.47
CA LEU A 53 -1.97 -16.89 39.76
C LEU A 53 -1.42 -17.70 38.58
N ARG A 54 -1.23 -19.01 38.77
CA ARG A 54 -0.79 -19.89 37.68
C ARG A 54 -1.82 -19.98 36.55
N THR A 55 -3.12 -19.94 36.83
CA THR A 55 -4.16 -19.87 35.79
C THR A 55 -4.14 -18.56 35.01
N LEU A 56 -3.58 -17.49 35.59
CA LEU A 56 -3.36 -16.20 34.90
C LEU A 56 -2.06 -16.18 34.08
N GLY A 57 -1.35 -17.30 33.97
CA GLY A 57 -0.15 -17.43 33.15
C GLY A 57 1.16 -17.18 33.88
N LEU A 58 1.14 -16.94 35.20
CA LEU A 58 2.38 -16.79 35.97
C LEU A 58 3.14 -18.12 36.11
N SER A 59 4.46 -18.02 36.03
CA SER A 59 5.35 -19.07 36.51
C SER A 59 5.30 -19.19 38.05
N LEU A 60 5.74 -20.34 38.57
CA LEU A 60 5.79 -20.59 40.02
C LEU A 60 6.69 -19.59 40.77
N ASN A 61 7.73 -19.08 40.11
CA ASN A 61 8.62 -18.08 40.69
C ASN A 61 7.95 -16.70 40.79
N GLU A 62 7.21 -16.28 39.76
CA GLU A 62 6.46 -15.03 39.79
C GLU A 62 5.32 -15.09 40.80
N ALA A 63 4.60 -16.21 40.85
CA ALA A 63 3.56 -16.42 41.87
C ALA A 63 4.13 -16.38 43.30
N ARG A 64 5.35 -16.90 43.51
CA ARG A 64 6.03 -16.79 44.79
C ARG A 64 6.32 -15.33 45.15
N ARG A 65 6.96 -14.59 44.24
CA ARG A 65 7.31 -13.18 44.45
C ARG A 65 6.08 -12.34 44.75
N ALA A 66 5.01 -12.53 43.99
CA ALA A 66 3.75 -11.83 44.16
C ALA A 66 3.08 -12.06 45.52
N LEU A 67 3.31 -13.22 46.14
CA LEU A 67 2.73 -13.58 47.44
C LEU A 67 3.67 -13.33 48.63
N ASP A 68 4.96 -13.09 48.38
CA ASP A 68 5.98 -12.94 49.42
C ASP A 68 6.49 -11.49 49.57
N GLU A 69 6.37 -10.67 48.51
CA GLU A 69 6.79 -9.26 48.51
C GLU A 69 5.61 -8.35 48.95
N PRO A 70 5.67 -7.67 50.11
CA PRO A 70 4.53 -6.89 50.65
C PRO A 70 4.19 -5.65 49.81
N ASP A 71 5.19 -5.06 49.15
CA ASP A 71 5.06 -3.88 48.30
C ASP A 71 4.63 -4.24 46.87
N PHE A 72 4.47 -5.53 46.56
CA PHE A 72 4.07 -5.99 45.24
C PHE A 72 2.57 -5.81 45.05
N ALA A 73 2.18 -4.72 44.41
CA ALA A 73 0.77 -4.41 44.20
C ALA A 73 0.16 -5.37 43.16
N PRO A 74 -0.99 -6.01 43.46
CA PRO A 74 -1.66 -6.90 42.49
C PRO A 74 -2.02 -6.20 41.17
N GLY A 75 -2.28 -4.89 41.20
CA GLY A 75 -2.57 -4.09 40.01
C GLY A 75 -1.37 -4.01 39.05
N ASP A 76 -0.16 -3.86 39.57
CA ASP A 76 1.07 -3.77 38.78
C ASP A 76 1.36 -5.12 38.10
N LEU A 77 1.21 -6.23 38.84
CA LEU A 77 1.32 -7.58 38.27
C LEU A 77 0.35 -7.81 37.11
N VAL A 78 -0.93 -7.48 37.32
CA VAL A 78 -1.95 -7.65 36.28
C VAL A 78 -1.65 -6.76 35.08
N GLY A 79 -1.16 -5.53 35.33
CA GLY A 79 -0.66 -4.63 34.29
C GLY A 79 0.45 -5.26 33.44
N ASP A 80 1.48 -5.81 34.09
CA ASP A 80 2.62 -6.47 33.43
C ASP A 80 2.18 -7.70 32.62
N LEU A 81 1.29 -8.54 33.18
CA LEU A 81 0.73 -9.69 32.45
C LEU A 81 -0.05 -9.27 31.22
N ILE A 82 -0.88 -8.22 31.34
CA ILE A 82 -1.64 -7.67 30.20
C ILE A 82 -0.67 -7.16 29.14
N PHE A 83 0.37 -6.43 29.53
CA PHE A 83 1.38 -5.90 28.63
C PHE A 83 2.08 -7.02 27.85
N HIS A 84 2.69 -7.99 28.54
CA HIS A 84 3.37 -9.10 27.87
C HIS A 84 2.44 -10.02 27.08
N THR A 85 1.20 -10.21 27.53
CA THR A 85 0.20 -10.96 26.75
C THR A 85 -0.14 -10.24 25.46
N ARG A 86 -0.28 -8.90 25.48
CA ARG A 86 -0.48 -8.09 24.27
C ARG A 86 0.72 -8.16 23.34
N GLU A 87 1.95 -8.10 23.86
CA GLU A 87 3.16 -8.28 23.03
C GLU A 87 3.19 -9.64 22.34
N ARG A 88 2.84 -10.71 23.06
CA ARG A 88 2.74 -12.06 22.48
C ARG A 88 1.65 -12.15 21.42
N ILE A 89 0.47 -11.58 21.67
CA ILE A 89 -0.62 -11.55 20.69
C ILE A 89 -0.16 -10.82 19.42
N ALA A 90 0.46 -9.64 19.56
CA ALA A 90 0.96 -8.88 18.41
C ALA A 90 2.00 -9.67 17.60
N ALA A 91 2.92 -10.37 18.26
CA ALA A 91 3.91 -11.22 17.58
C ALA A 91 3.27 -12.42 16.86
N GLU A 92 2.26 -13.06 17.46
CA GLU A 92 1.54 -14.17 16.84
C GLU A 92 0.66 -13.70 15.68
N GLU A 93 0.05 -12.51 15.78
CA GLU A 93 -0.68 -11.87 14.68
C GLU A 93 0.26 -11.52 13.51
N GLU A 94 1.47 -11.04 13.78
CA GLU A 94 2.49 -10.80 12.74
C GLU A 94 2.92 -12.10 12.06
N LEU A 95 3.14 -13.17 12.83
CA LEU A 95 3.46 -14.50 12.29
C LEU A 95 2.32 -15.03 11.43
N LEU A 96 1.07 -14.94 11.91
CA LEU A 96 -0.10 -15.36 11.15
C LEU A 96 -0.18 -14.61 9.81
N ALA A 97 -0.02 -13.29 9.80
CA ALA A 97 -0.05 -12.50 8.58
C ALA A 97 1.08 -12.89 7.59
N LYS A 98 2.26 -13.29 8.09
CA LYS A 98 3.34 -13.83 7.24
C LYS A 98 2.98 -15.18 6.65
N LEU A 99 2.37 -16.07 7.44
CA LEU A 99 1.91 -17.38 6.98
C LEU A 99 0.82 -17.26 5.92
N GLU A 100 -0.17 -16.39 6.13
CA GLU A 100 -1.24 -16.12 5.17
C GLU A 100 -0.71 -15.59 3.84
N ARG A 101 0.31 -14.71 3.85
CA ARG A 101 0.97 -14.22 2.62
C ARG A 101 1.68 -15.33 1.85
N VAL A 102 2.32 -16.26 2.55
CA VAL A 102 2.97 -17.42 1.93
C VAL A 102 1.91 -18.38 1.36
N ASP A 103 0.84 -18.66 2.10
CA ASP A 103 -0.25 -19.52 1.66
C ASP A 103 -0.97 -18.95 0.42
N ALA A 104 -1.26 -17.65 0.42
CA ALA A 104 -1.90 -16.95 -0.70
C ALA A 104 -1.07 -16.96 -1.99
N ALA A 105 0.26 -17.07 -1.89
CA ALA A 105 1.11 -17.25 -3.06
C ALA A 105 1.03 -18.67 -3.66
N SER A 106 0.47 -19.64 -2.91
CA SER A 106 0.30 -21.04 -3.31
C SER A 106 1.59 -21.66 -3.87
N PRO A 107 2.68 -21.71 -3.07
CA PRO A 107 3.95 -22.31 -3.48
C PRO A 107 3.77 -23.78 -3.85
N ALA A 108 4.42 -24.23 -4.93
CA ALA A 108 4.37 -25.62 -5.36
C ALA A 108 5.44 -26.47 -4.68
N GLU A 109 6.60 -25.88 -4.37
CA GLU A 109 7.77 -26.57 -3.81
C GLU A 109 8.36 -25.83 -2.59
N TRP A 110 9.18 -26.52 -1.81
CA TRP A 110 9.89 -25.92 -0.66
C TRP A 110 10.79 -24.74 -1.06
N ASP A 111 11.39 -24.81 -2.25
CA ASP A 111 12.20 -23.72 -2.76
C ASP A 111 11.37 -22.45 -3.01
N ASP A 112 10.09 -22.59 -3.39
CA ASP A 112 9.18 -21.44 -3.49
C ASP A 112 8.94 -20.80 -2.12
N VAL A 113 8.70 -21.62 -1.10
CA VAL A 113 8.52 -21.13 0.29
C VAL A 113 9.76 -20.35 0.75
N LEU A 114 10.96 -20.89 0.54
CA LEU A 114 12.21 -20.22 0.93
C LEU A 114 12.44 -18.93 0.15
N ARG A 115 12.11 -18.90 -1.15
CA ARG A 115 12.14 -17.69 -1.97
C ARG A 115 11.16 -16.64 -1.46
N LEU A 116 9.91 -17.02 -1.17
CA LEU A 116 8.87 -16.14 -0.66
C LEU A 116 9.27 -15.51 0.68
N ILE A 117 9.73 -16.32 1.64
CA ILE A 117 10.19 -15.83 2.95
C ILE A 117 11.36 -14.85 2.79
N SER A 118 12.31 -15.16 1.91
CA SER A 118 13.45 -14.29 1.63
C SER A 118 13.01 -12.96 1.01
N LEU A 119 12.05 -12.98 0.09
CA LEU A 119 11.47 -11.78 -0.51
C LEU A 119 10.72 -10.93 0.52
N LEU A 120 9.83 -11.53 1.32
CA LEU A 120 9.09 -10.81 2.36
C LEU A 120 10.03 -10.09 3.33
N ARG A 121 11.05 -10.79 3.83
CA ARG A 121 12.06 -10.21 4.72
C ARG A 121 12.87 -9.10 4.04
N ALA A 122 13.16 -9.25 2.75
CA ALA A 122 13.91 -8.23 2.01
C ALA A 122 13.07 -6.97 1.77
N LEU A 123 11.76 -7.11 1.52
CA LEU A 123 10.82 -5.99 1.39
C LEU A 123 10.68 -5.19 2.70
N GLU A 124 10.82 -5.85 3.85
CA GLU A 124 10.84 -5.20 5.18
C GLU A 124 12.19 -4.50 5.50
N SER A 125 13.20 -4.60 4.64
CA SER A 125 14.51 -4.01 4.92
C SER A 125 14.46 -2.49 4.86
N GLU A 126 15.12 -1.80 5.81
CA GLU A 126 15.31 -0.34 5.77
C GLU A 126 16.09 0.14 4.52
N SER A 127 16.90 -0.74 3.91
CA SER A 127 17.71 -0.41 2.74
C SER A 127 16.90 -0.52 1.45
N GLY A 128 16.62 0.62 0.80
CA GLY A 128 15.95 0.66 -0.51
C GLY A 128 16.66 -0.19 -1.57
N ALA A 129 18.00 -0.17 -1.62
CA ALA A 129 18.77 -1.01 -2.54
C ALA A 129 18.51 -2.51 -2.35
N ARG A 130 18.38 -2.98 -1.10
CA ARG A 130 18.04 -4.39 -0.82
C ARG A 130 16.60 -4.71 -1.23
N ARG A 131 15.65 -3.81 -0.94
CA ARG A 131 14.25 -3.96 -1.39
C ARG A 131 14.19 -4.08 -2.91
N GLN A 132 14.82 -3.13 -3.64
CA GLN A 132 14.89 -3.12 -5.09
C GLN A 132 15.53 -4.39 -5.65
N GLN A 133 16.69 -4.79 -5.14
CA GLN A 133 17.39 -5.99 -5.60
C GLN A 133 16.53 -7.24 -5.42
N ALA A 134 15.84 -7.38 -4.29
CA ALA A 134 14.99 -8.53 -4.04
C ALA A 134 13.81 -8.63 -5.02
N ILE A 135 13.22 -7.49 -5.40
CA ILE A 135 12.14 -7.43 -6.40
C ILE A 135 12.67 -7.79 -7.80
N LEU A 136 13.83 -7.25 -8.18
CA LEU A 136 14.40 -7.46 -9.52
C LEU A 136 14.99 -8.85 -9.72
N SER A 137 15.41 -9.52 -8.64
CA SER A 137 16.00 -10.85 -8.69
C SER A 137 14.95 -11.97 -8.77
N GLN A 138 13.66 -11.64 -8.88
CA GLN A 138 12.60 -12.63 -9.00
C GLN A 138 12.60 -13.29 -10.38
N ASP A 139 12.64 -14.63 -10.39
CA ASP A 139 12.49 -15.41 -11.61
C ASP A 139 11.05 -15.33 -12.14
N GLY A 140 10.92 -15.19 -13.45
CA GLY A 140 9.64 -14.86 -14.07
C GLY A 140 8.53 -15.92 -14.01
N ASN A 141 8.86 -17.12 -13.54
CA ASN A 141 7.95 -18.26 -13.44
C ASN A 141 7.57 -18.61 -11.99
N ALA A 142 8.13 -17.88 -11.00
CA ALA A 142 7.90 -18.16 -9.59
C ALA A 142 6.56 -17.58 -9.10
N ALA A 143 5.96 -18.24 -8.10
CA ALA A 143 4.84 -17.69 -7.36
C ALA A 143 5.25 -16.35 -6.70
N LEU A 144 4.49 -15.29 -6.97
CA LEU A 144 4.73 -13.96 -6.40
C LEU A 144 3.74 -13.71 -5.24
N PRO A 145 4.20 -13.16 -4.10
CA PRO A 145 3.32 -12.74 -3.02
C PRO A 145 2.69 -11.39 -3.39
N VAL A 146 1.70 -11.43 -4.30
CA VAL A 146 1.12 -10.22 -4.92
C VAL A 146 0.58 -9.25 -3.87
N ALA A 147 -0.07 -9.75 -2.80
CA ALA A 147 -0.57 -8.92 -1.72
C ALA A 147 0.55 -8.11 -1.03
N ALA A 148 1.69 -8.76 -0.73
CA ALA A 148 2.85 -8.10 -0.13
C ALA A 148 3.47 -7.05 -1.07
N LEU A 149 3.51 -7.34 -2.38
CA LEU A 149 3.99 -6.39 -3.37
C LEU A 149 3.08 -5.16 -3.50
N VAL A 150 1.76 -5.34 -3.35
CA VAL A 150 0.80 -4.22 -3.31
C VAL A 150 1.00 -3.39 -2.05
N GLU A 151 1.07 -4.01 -0.86
CA GLU A 151 1.34 -3.31 0.41
C GLU A 151 2.63 -2.50 0.34
N ALA A 152 3.71 -3.09 -0.17
CA ALA A 152 4.97 -2.39 -0.40
C ALA A 152 4.79 -1.23 -1.40
N ALA A 153 4.09 -1.43 -2.52
CA ALA A 153 3.91 -0.38 -3.53
C ALA A 153 3.12 0.83 -3.01
N LEU A 154 2.17 0.62 -2.10
CA LEU A 154 1.36 1.67 -1.50
C LEU A 154 2.08 2.46 -0.39
N SER A 155 3.11 1.87 0.21
CA SER A 155 3.90 2.46 1.30
C SER A 155 5.30 2.95 0.89
N GLU A 156 5.77 2.59 -0.30
CA GLU A 156 7.14 2.89 -0.72
C GLU A 156 7.36 4.35 -1.13
N ASP A 157 8.37 4.97 -0.54
CA ASP A 157 8.79 6.34 -0.82
C ASP A 157 9.96 6.41 -1.80
N ASP A 158 10.80 5.37 -1.87
CA ASP A 158 11.94 5.36 -2.78
C ASP A 158 11.47 5.18 -4.25
N PRO A 159 11.75 6.15 -5.15
CA PRO A 159 11.28 6.09 -6.53
C PRO A 159 11.78 4.87 -7.32
N ASN A 160 12.99 4.38 -7.03
CA ASN A 160 13.58 3.23 -7.70
C ASN A 160 12.93 1.94 -7.25
N VAL A 161 12.71 1.78 -5.94
CA VAL A 161 12.00 0.63 -5.38
C VAL A 161 10.55 0.61 -5.85
N ALA A 162 9.88 1.77 -5.80
CA ALA A 162 8.53 1.91 -6.32
C ALA A 162 8.46 1.55 -7.81
N GLY A 163 9.47 1.91 -8.61
CA GLY A 163 9.60 1.50 -10.01
C GLY A 163 9.67 -0.01 -10.19
N ALA A 164 10.50 -0.70 -9.40
CA ALA A 164 10.62 -2.15 -9.44
C ALA A 164 9.31 -2.84 -9.01
N LEU A 165 8.64 -2.34 -7.97
CA LEU A 165 7.34 -2.85 -7.51
C LEU A 165 6.27 -2.75 -8.61
N ARG A 166 6.18 -1.59 -9.28
CA ARG A 166 5.25 -1.40 -10.40
C ARG A 166 5.51 -2.35 -11.55
N TRP A 167 6.78 -2.55 -11.91
CA TRP A 167 7.15 -3.53 -12.94
C TRP A 167 6.73 -4.95 -12.54
N SER A 168 6.95 -5.35 -11.27
CA SER A 168 6.53 -6.66 -10.77
C SER A 168 5.00 -6.82 -10.77
N LEU A 169 4.25 -5.79 -10.37
CA LEU A 169 2.79 -5.81 -10.37
C LEU A 169 2.20 -5.84 -11.79
N ALA A 170 2.82 -5.15 -12.75
CA ALA A 170 2.44 -5.22 -14.16
C ALA A 170 2.52 -6.66 -14.69
N ARG A 171 3.58 -7.39 -14.31
CA ARG A 171 3.77 -8.81 -14.67
C ARG A 171 2.78 -9.75 -13.99
N ALA A 172 2.25 -9.37 -12.82
CA ALA A 172 1.22 -10.13 -12.13
C ALA A 172 -0.16 -10.07 -12.84
N GLY A 173 -0.27 -9.31 -13.95
CA GLY A 173 -1.38 -9.43 -14.90
C GLY A 173 -2.76 -9.14 -14.32
N GLY A 174 -2.85 -8.22 -13.36
CA GLY A 174 -4.11 -7.82 -12.74
C GLY A 174 -4.41 -8.44 -11.37
N ARG A 175 -3.67 -9.47 -10.93
CA ARG A 175 -3.89 -10.13 -9.62
C ARG A 175 -3.82 -9.19 -8.42
N GLY A 176 -3.12 -8.05 -8.54
CA GLY A 176 -2.99 -7.05 -7.48
C GLY A 176 -4.04 -5.92 -7.53
N LEU A 177 -4.92 -5.88 -8.52
CA LEU A 177 -5.81 -4.74 -8.74
C LEU A 177 -6.82 -4.52 -7.61
N ALA A 178 -7.28 -5.59 -6.95
CA ALA A 178 -8.18 -5.46 -5.80
C ALA A 178 -7.53 -4.68 -4.64
N GLY A 179 -6.28 -4.99 -4.29
CA GLY A 179 -5.56 -4.25 -3.25
C GLY A 179 -5.19 -2.82 -3.67
N LEU A 180 -4.84 -2.63 -4.95
CA LEU A 180 -4.62 -1.28 -5.49
C LEU A 180 -5.91 -0.44 -5.50
N ALA A 181 -7.07 -1.05 -5.72
CA ALA A 181 -8.36 -0.37 -5.63
C ALA A 181 -8.64 0.12 -4.20
N THR A 182 -8.31 -0.68 -3.17
CA THR A 182 -8.36 -0.22 -1.78
C THR A 182 -7.42 0.98 -1.55
N GLY A 183 -6.24 0.98 -2.16
CA GLY A 183 -5.31 2.12 -2.10
C GLY A 183 -5.88 3.41 -2.72
N LEU A 184 -6.66 3.31 -3.80
CA LEU A 184 -7.38 4.45 -4.38
C LEU A 184 -8.48 5.01 -3.45
N ASP A 185 -9.02 4.19 -2.54
CA ASP A 185 -10.05 4.62 -1.59
C ASP A 185 -9.45 5.15 -0.26
N SER A 186 -8.13 5.33 -0.19
CA SER A 186 -7.43 5.83 1.00
C SER A 186 -7.67 7.32 1.25
N GLU A 187 -7.81 7.69 2.53
CA GLU A 187 -7.81 9.11 2.93
C GLU A 187 -6.46 9.80 2.66
N ASN A 188 -5.36 9.03 2.66
CA ASN A 188 -4.03 9.55 2.38
C ASN A 188 -3.82 9.74 0.87
N VAL A 189 -3.65 11.00 0.45
CA VAL A 189 -3.45 11.37 -0.95
C VAL A 189 -2.21 10.73 -1.59
N ASP A 190 -1.13 10.53 -0.84
CA ASP A 190 0.09 9.91 -1.38
C ASP A 190 -0.12 8.42 -1.65
N VAL A 191 -0.92 7.73 -0.81
CA VAL A 191 -1.33 6.35 -1.06
C VAL A 191 -2.19 6.26 -2.32
N ARG A 192 -3.18 7.15 -2.49
CA ARG A 192 -3.99 7.21 -3.72
C ARG A 192 -3.13 7.44 -4.95
N ARG A 193 -2.19 8.40 -4.89
CA ARG A 193 -1.24 8.68 -5.97
C ARG A 193 -0.39 7.46 -6.32
N ARG A 194 0.17 6.75 -5.34
CA ARG A 194 0.96 5.52 -5.58
C ARG A 194 0.09 4.42 -6.18
N ALA A 195 -1.13 4.23 -5.69
CA ALA A 195 -2.10 3.29 -6.23
C ALA A 195 -2.39 3.56 -7.71
N THR A 196 -2.70 4.81 -8.06
CA THR A 196 -2.96 5.20 -9.47
C THR A 196 -1.77 4.86 -10.36
N VAL A 197 -0.55 5.24 -9.97
CA VAL A 197 0.67 4.98 -10.76
C VAL A 197 0.93 3.47 -10.90
N ALA A 198 0.62 2.66 -9.89
CA ALA A 198 0.73 1.21 -10.00
C ALA A 198 -0.32 0.61 -10.95
N ILE A 199 -1.55 1.13 -10.93
CA ILE A 199 -2.63 0.68 -11.83
C ILE A 199 -2.31 1.05 -13.29
N THR A 200 -1.69 2.21 -13.56
CA THR A 200 -1.32 2.58 -14.94
C THR A 200 -0.39 1.57 -15.61
N ALA A 201 0.47 0.91 -14.83
CA ALA A 201 1.41 -0.11 -15.31
C ALA A 201 0.71 -1.43 -15.70
N VAL A 202 -0.52 -1.67 -15.27
CA VAL A 202 -1.28 -2.91 -15.54
C VAL A 202 -2.20 -2.71 -16.74
N GLN A 203 -1.89 -3.36 -17.86
CA GLN A 203 -2.64 -3.23 -19.12
C GLN A 203 -3.79 -4.23 -19.24
N THR A 204 -4.79 -4.14 -18.36
CA THR A 204 -6.02 -4.96 -18.40
C THR A 204 -7.28 -4.09 -18.44
N ALA A 205 -8.42 -4.69 -18.82
CA ALA A 205 -9.71 -4.01 -18.85
C ALA A 205 -10.14 -3.56 -17.45
N GLU A 206 -9.90 -4.38 -16.42
CA GLU A 206 -10.21 -4.04 -15.03
C GLU A 206 -9.38 -2.84 -14.55
N ALA A 207 -8.10 -2.77 -14.92
CA ALA A 207 -7.27 -1.62 -14.62
C ALA A 207 -7.82 -0.35 -15.28
N THR A 208 -8.31 -0.43 -16.52
CA THR A 208 -8.96 0.69 -17.20
C THR A 208 -10.21 1.17 -16.45
N VAL A 209 -11.03 0.26 -15.92
CA VAL A 209 -12.19 0.61 -15.10
C VAL A 209 -11.77 1.36 -13.83
N LEU A 210 -10.71 0.92 -13.15
CA LEU A 210 -10.20 1.60 -11.96
C LEU A 210 -9.62 2.99 -12.27
N LEU A 211 -8.95 3.15 -13.42
CA LEU A 211 -8.46 4.46 -13.86
C LEU A 211 -9.60 5.43 -14.18
N ARG A 212 -10.71 4.95 -14.75
CA ARG A 212 -11.90 5.80 -14.96
C ARG A 212 -12.45 6.34 -13.65
N ARG A 213 -12.55 5.49 -12.63
CA ARG A 213 -12.93 5.91 -11.28
C ARG A 213 -11.99 6.98 -10.72
N ALA A 214 -10.70 6.89 -11.03
CA ALA A 214 -9.69 7.85 -10.56
C ALA A 214 -9.76 9.23 -11.28
N LEU A 215 -10.52 9.36 -12.38
CA LEU A 215 -10.80 10.68 -12.99
C LEU A 215 -11.65 11.57 -12.07
N ASP A 216 -12.41 10.99 -11.15
CA ASP A 216 -13.25 11.72 -10.20
C ASP A 216 -12.54 12.03 -8.85
N ASP A 217 -11.24 11.74 -8.73
CA ASP A 217 -10.51 12.00 -7.48
C ASP A 217 -10.40 13.50 -7.18
N SER A 218 -10.52 13.86 -5.91
CA SER A 218 -10.25 15.20 -5.39
C SER A 218 -8.85 15.74 -5.74
N ASP A 219 -7.83 14.89 -5.82
CA ASP A 219 -6.46 15.26 -6.10
C ASP A 219 -6.18 15.34 -7.60
N ALA A 220 -5.76 16.51 -8.05
CA ALA A 220 -5.53 16.78 -9.47
C ALA A 220 -4.37 15.95 -10.07
N THR A 221 -3.43 15.47 -9.23
CA THR A 221 -2.34 14.59 -9.69
C THR A 221 -2.83 13.17 -9.94
N VAL A 222 -3.76 12.68 -9.11
CA VAL A 222 -4.45 11.40 -9.34
C VAL A 222 -5.24 11.45 -10.64
N ARG A 223 -6.12 12.46 -10.79
CA ARG A 223 -6.91 12.65 -12.03
C ARG A 223 -6.03 12.71 -13.26
N GLY A 224 -4.99 13.55 -13.24
CA GLY A 224 -4.12 13.75 -14.41
C GLY A 224 -3.33 12.50 -14.80
N ARG A 225 -2.87 11.71 -13.82
CA ARG A 225 -2.20 10.43 -14.11
C ARG A 225 -3.15 9.39 -14.70
N ALA A 226 -4.37 9.33 -14.18
CA ALA A 226 -5.41 8.46 -14.72
C ALA A 226 -5.76 8.87 -16.16
N ALA A 227 -5.92 10.18 -16.41
CA ALA A 227 -6.25 10.73 -17.72
C ALA A 227 -5.19 10.40 -18.78
N LEU A 228 -3.89 10.63 -18.48
CA LEU A 228 -2.81 10.26 -19.40
C LEU A 228 -2.81 8.77 -19.75
N ALA A 229 -3.02 7.91 -18.73
CA ALA A 229 -3.04 6.46 -18.94
C ALA A 229 -4.26 5.99 -19.73
N LEU A 230 -5.43 6.57 -19.47
CA LEU A 230 -6.67 6.28 -20.21
C LEU A 230 -6.59 6.77 -21.66
N GLY A 231 -6.10 7.99 -21.88
CA GLY A 231 -5.94 8.53 -23.23
C GLY A 231 -4.93 7.73 -24.06
N SER A 232 -3.83 7.28 -23.45
CA SER A 232 -2.88 6.35 -24.09
C SER A 232 -3.50 4.99 -24.45
N ARG A 233 -4.61 4.61 -23.80
CA ARG A 233 -5.40 3.40 -24.10
C ARG A 233 -6.55 3.68 -25.07
N GLY A 234 -6.66 4.89 -25.62
CA GLY A 234 -7.73 5.28 -26.55
C GLY A 234 -9.06 5.62 -25.87
N CYS A 235 -9.07 5.90 -24.57
CA CYS A 235 -10.30 6.19 -23.83
C CYS A 235 -10.59 7.70 -23.84
N VAL A 236 -11.57 8.12 -24.64
CA VAL A 236 -11.97 9.52 -24.87
C VAL A 236 -12.61 10.21 -23.66
N ASP A 237 -13.12 9.45 -22.69
CA ASP A 237 -13.62 9.95 -21.41
C ASP A 237 -12.56 10.70 -20.57
N SER A 238 -11.27 10.53 -20.90
CA SER A 238 -10.16 11.29 -20.30
C SER A 238 -9.96 12.70 -20.85
N THR A 239 -10.55 13.03 -22.02
CA THR A 239 -10.38 14.31 -22.73
C THR A 239 -10.59 15.54 -21.85
N PRO A 240 -11.66 15.64 -21.02
CA PRO A 240 -11.88 16.83 -20.19
C PRO A 240 -10.74 17.11 -19.21
N VAL A 241 -10.19 16.07 -18.58
CA VAL A 241 -9.08 16.21 -17.62
C VAL A 241 -7.76 16.54 -18.34
N LEU A 242 -7.53 15.99 -19.54
CA LEU A 242 -6.36 16.34 -20.35
C LEU A 242 -6.40 17.81 -20.79
N LEU A 243 -7.58 18.32 -21.17
CA LEU A 243 -7.78 19.74 -21.48
C LEU A 243 -7.52 20.64 -20.27
N GLU A 244 -8.04 20.28 -19.08
CA GLU A 244 -7.74 20.95 -17.81
C GLU A 244 -6.23 21.00 -17.56
N MET A 245 -5.51 19.89 -17.77
CA MET A 245 -4.05 19.81 -17.59
C MET A 245 -3.27 20.77 -18.49
N VAL A 246 -3.64 20.87 -19.77
CA VAL A 246 -3.03 21.82 -20.72
C VAL A 246 -3.25 23.26 -20.26
N VAL A 247 -4.49 23.59 -19.92
CA VAL A 247 -4.90 24.94 -19.53
C VAL A 247 -4.25 25.37 -18.21
N GLU A 248 -4.10 24.47 -17.25
CA GLU A 248 -3.47 24.75 -15.96
C GLU A 248 -1.94 24.64 -16.00
N GLY A 249 -1.35 24.16 -17.11
CA GLY A 249 0.11 23.98 -17.24
C GLY A 249 0.65 22.80 -16.43
N ARG A 250 -0.17 21.79 -16.12
CA ARG A 250 0.23 20.61 -15.35
C ARG A 250 0.47 19.43 -16.29
N ARG A 251 1.74 19.13 -16.61
CA ARG A 251 2.08 18.09 -17.61
C ARG A 251 1.32 18.34 -18.93
N ASP A 252 1.32 19.60 -19.33
CA ASP A 252 0.63 20.13 -20.49
C ASP A 252 1.16 19.55 -21.80
N VAL A 253 2.47 19.33 -21.89
CA VAL A 253 3.10 18.68 -23.04
C VAL A 253 2.57 17.25 -23.21
N GLU A 254 2.65 16.42 -22.17
CA GLU A 254 2.16 15.04 -22.25
C GLU A 254 0.64 14.98 -22.49
N ALA A 255 -0.11 15.92 -21.91
CA ALA A 255 -1.55 15.99 -22.13
C ALA A 255 -1.89 16.34 -23.58
N ALA A 256 -1.17 17.29 -24.19
CA ALA A 256 -1.35 17.68 -25.57
C ALA A 256 -1.04 16.53 -26.55
N GLU A 257 0.07 15.81 -26.33
CA GLU A 257 0.43 14.64 -27.14
C GLU A 257 -0.69 13.57 -27.10
N VAL A 258 -1.20 13.27 -25.90
CA VAL A 258 -2.28 12.28 -25.73
C VAL A 258 -3.59 12.74 -26.38
N LEU A 259 -3.94 14.03 -26.28
CA LEU A 259 -5.11 14.59 -26.97
C LEU A 259 -4.98 14.47 -28.51
N GLY A 260 -3.78 14.72 -29.04
CA GLY A 260 -3.47 14.51 -30.45
C GLY A 260 -3.74 13.07 -30.89
N LEU A 261 -3.23 12.09 -30.14
CA LEU A 261 -3.45 10.66 -30.39
C LEU A 261 -4.94 10.28 -30.33
N LEU A 262 -5.69 10.78 -29.34
CA LEU A 262 -7.13 10.51 -29.23
C LEU A 262 -7.91 11.04 -30.43
N THR A 263 -7.54 12.22 -30.93
CA THR A 263 -8.17 12.86 -32.10
C THR A 263 -7.94 12.05 -33.38
N GLU A 264 -6.81 11.34 -33.50
CA GLU A 264 -6.55 10.43 -34.62
C GLU A 264 -7.42 9.16 -34.56
N VAL A 265 -7.70 8.65 -33.36
CA VAL A 265 -8.42 7.40 -33.15
C VAL A 265 -9.93 7.58 -33.27
N SER A 266 -10.49 8.68 -32.75
CA SER A 266 -11.91 9.02 -32.90
C SER A 266 -12.11 10.45 -33.44
N PRO A 267 -11.88 10.68 -34.74
CA PRO A 267 -12.11 11.97 -35.36
C PRO A 267 -13.61 12.28 -35.42
N GLY A 268 -14.13 12.97 -34.40
CA GLY A 268 -15.50 13.48 -34.37
C GLY A 268 -16.24 13.37 -33.04
N ASP A 269 -15.72 12.62 -32.05
CA ASP A 269 -16.41 12.43 -30.77
C ASP A 269 -16.17 13.55 -29.76
N ASP A 270 -15.02 14.24 -29.82
CA ASP A 270 -14.68 15.34 -28.92
C ASP A 270 -14.23 16.59 -29.71
N ASP A 271 -14.90 17.73 -29.49
CA ASP A 271 -14.49 19.03 -30.05
C ASP A 271 -13.33 19.64 -29.25
N VAL A 272 -12.21 18.91 -29.20
CA VAL A 272 -10.98 19.32 -28.49
C VAL A 272 -10.54 20.71 -28.93
N VAL A 273 -10.58 20.97 -30.25
CA VAL A 273 -10.19 22.25 -30.83
C VAL A 273 -11.16 23.36 -30.42
N GLY A 274 -12.48 23.13 -30.45
CA GLY A 274 -13.48 24.10 -30.00
C GLY A 274 -13.32 24.46 -28.54
N VAL A 275 -13.13 23.48 -27.65
CA VAL A 275 -12.91 23.74 -26.21
C VAL A 275 -11.64 24.57 -25.98
N LEU A 276 -10.55 24.28 -26.70
CA LEU A 276 -9.33 25.08 -26.63
C LEU A 276 -9.55 26.51 -27.16
N GLN A 277 -10.37 26.69 -28.20
CA GLN A 277 -10.75 28.01 -28.72
C GLN A 277 -11.59 28.80 -27.73
N ASP A 278 -12.63 28.21 -27.16
CA ASP A 278 -13.45 28.84 -26.12
C ASP A 278 -12.58 29.27 -24.93
N LYS A 279 -11.52 28.50 -24.63
CA LYS A 279 -10.58 28.85 -23.57
C LYS A 279 -9.64 30.00 -23.96
N LEU A 280 -9.17 30.05 -25.20
CA LEU A 280 -8.39 31.19 -25.72
C LEU A 280 -9.22 32.49 -25.66
N ASP A 281 -10.49 32.43 -26.05
CA ASP A 281 -11.38 33.59 -26.11
C ASP A 281 -11.75 34.12 -24.72
N SER A 282 -11.64 33.28 -23.68
CA SER A 282 -11.97 33.64 -22.29
C SER A 282 -10.77 33.99 -21.41
N VAL A 283 -9.53 33.91 -21.92
CA VAL A 283 -8.30 34.09 -21.12
C VAL A 283 -7.36 35.13 -21.70
N ASP A 284 -7.10 36.18 -20.93
CA ASP A 284 -6.14 37.24 -21.27
C ASP A 284 -4.68 36.90 -20.92
N ASP A 285 -4.44 35.80 -20.19
CA ASP A 285 -3.08 35.35 -19.83
C ASP A 285 -2.31 34.79 -21.04
N ALA A 286 -1.24 35.49 -21.41
CA ALA A 286 -0.36 35.09 -22.51
C ALA A 286 0.29 33.71 -22.27
N GLY A 287 0.57 33.34 -21.01
CA GLY A 287 1.16 32.04 -20.69
C GLY A 287 0.23 30.88 -21.03
N THR A 288 -1.06 31.02 -20.72
CA THR A 288 -2.09 30.02 -21.04
C THR A 288 -2.37 29.99 -22.53
N ARG A 289 -2.43 31.14 -23.21
CA ARG A 289 -2.54 31.16 -24.69
C ARG A 289 -1.35 30.50 -25.37
N LEU A 290 -0.13 30.68 -24.86
CA LEU A 290 1.06 29.99 -25.39
C LEU A 290 0.98 28.48 -25.22
N ARG A 291 0.55 27.99 -24.04
CA ARG A 291 0.34 26.54 -23.79
C ARG A 291 -0.71 25.94 -24.71
N ILE A 292 -1.85 26.62 -24.90
CA ILE A 292 -2.88 26.20 -25.84
C ILE A 292 -2.35 26.21 -27.29
N THR A 293 -1.55 27.23 -27.66
CA THR A 293 -0.89 27.30 -28.98
C THR A 293 0.00 26.09 -29.22
N GLN A 294 0.80 25.68 -28.22
CA GLN A 294 1.64 24.50 -28.30
C GLN A 294 0.79 23.22 -28.38
N ALA A 295 -0.29 23.12 -27.61
CA ALA A 295 -1.18 21.96 -27.65
C ALA A 295 -1.89 21.79 -29.00
N LEU A 296 -2.33 22.89 -29.62
CA LEU A 296 -2.91 22.87 -30.98
C LEU A 296 -1.91 22.38 -32.04
N ALA A 297 -0.60 22.42 -31.77
CA ALA A 297 0.42 21.88 -32.67
C ALA A 297 0.38 20.34 -32.73
N GLU A 298 0.03 19.69 -31.61
CA GLU A 298 -0.07 18.23 -31.49
C GLU A 298 -1.41 17.69 -32.00
N ILE A 299 -2.44 18.54 -32.09
CA ILE A 299 -3.77 18.13 -32.55
C ILE A 299 -3.83 18.13 -34.09
N PRO A 300 -4.11 16.98 -34.72
CA PRO A 300 -4.19 16.88 -36.17
C PRO A 300 -5.47 17.52 -36.71
N GLY A 301 -5.40 17.97 -37.96
CA GLY A 301 -6.58 18.37 -38.74
C GLY A 301 -6.63 19.86 -39.13
N PRO A 302 -7.61 20.23 -39.97
CA PRO A 302 -7.72 21.59 -40.48
C PRO A 302 -8.16 22.59 -39.41
N ALA A 303 -8.99 22.20 -38.44
CA ALA A 303 -9.51 23.10 -37.41
C ALA A 303 -8.40 23.61 -36.46
N ALA A 304 -7.53 22.71 -35.97
CA ALA A 304 -6.37 23.09 -35.16
C ALA A 304 -5.43 24.02 -35.93
N ARG A 305 -5.21 23.76 -37.22
CA ARG A 305 -4.41 24.62 -38.08
C ARG A 305 -5.02 26.00 -38.30
N GLU A 306 -6.33 26.10 -38.47
CA GLU A 306 -7.02 27.38 -38.58
C GLU A 306 -6.94 28.19 -37.28
N ALA A 307 -7.05 27.54 -36.12
CA ALA A 307 -6.82 28.16 -34.83
C ALA A 307 -5.38 28.71 -34.71
N LEU A 308 -4.38 27.92 -35.09
CA LEU A 308 -2.97 28.36 -35.12
C LEU A 308 -2.74 29.53 -36.08
N ALA A 309 -3.41 29.54 -37.24
CA ALA A 309 -3.31 30.64 -38.19
C ALA A 309 -3.87 31.95 -37.61
N ARG A 310 -4.97 31.89 -36.84
CA ARG A 310 -5.50 33.07 -36.12
C ARG A 310 -4.53 33.54 -35.02
N LEU A 311 -3.92 32.61 -34.29
CA LEU A 311 -2.96 32.93 -33.24
C LEU A 311 -1.65 33.54 -33.76
N ALA A 312 -1.33 33.40 -35.05
CA ALA A 312 -0.18 34.07 -35.65
C ALA A 312 -0.31 35.61 -35.65
N ASP A 313 -1.53 36.12 -35.46
CA ASP A 313 -1.84 37.55 -35.30
C ASP A 313 -2.15 37.94 -33.83
N ASP A 314 -1.79 37.09 -32.85
CA ASP A 314 -2.00 37.39 -31.42
C ASP A 314 -1.28 38.67 -30.99
N GLY A 315 -1.87 39.41 -30.04
CA GLY A 315 -1.29 40.64 -29.51
C GLY A 315 0.01 40.43 -28.72
N ASP A 316 0.24 39.23 -28.20
CA ASP A 316 1.51 38.85 -27.57
C ASP A 316 2.52 38.35 -28.62
N PRO A 317 3.71 38.97 -28.74
CA PRO A 317 4.71 38.59 -29.75
C PRO A 317 5.21 37.15 -29.64
N THR A 318 5.22 36.57 -28.43
CA THR A 318 5.70 35.20 -28.19
C THR A 318 4.69 34.18 -28.71
N VAL A 319 3.40 34.41 -28.42
CA VAL A 319 2.29 33.58 -28.91
C VAL A 319 2.24 33.64 -30.45
N ALA A 320 2.21 34.86 -31.00
CA ALA A 320 2.19 35.09 -32.46
C ALA A 320 3.39 34.45 -33.18
N GLY A 321 4.60 34.67 -32.66
CA GLY A 321 5.82 34.09 -33.24
C GLY A 321 5.83 32.57 -33.20
N THR A 322 5.35 31.97 -32.10
CA THR A 322 5.28 30.51 -31.93
C THR A 322 4.27 29.90 -32.90
N ALA A 323 3.06 30.45 -32.96
CA ALA A 323 2.00 30.00 -33.87
C ALA A 323 2.45 30.07 -35.34
N ALA A 324 3.04 31.19 -35.76
CA ALA A 324 3.56 31.37 -37.11
C ALA A 324 4.68 30.37 -37.44
N ALA A 325 5.58 30.08 -36.50
CA ALA A 325 6.65 29.10 -36.69
C ALA A 325 6.09 27.68 -36.88
N ILE A 326 5.08 27.30 -36.09
CA ILE A 326 4.41 26.00 -36.18
C ILE A 326 3.72 25.85 -37.56
N VAL A 327 2.90 26.82 -37.97
CA VAL A 327 2.18 26.78 -39.26
C VAL A 327 3.15 26.65 -40.44
N ASN A 328 4.24 27.43 -40.43
CA ASN A 328 5.28 27.36 -41.45
C ASN A 328 5.96 25.98 -41.53
N THR A 329 6.22 25.37 -40.38
CA THR A 329 6.85 24.04 -40.30
C THR A 329 5.92 22.96 -40.85
N GLN A 330 4.64 22.99 -40.47
CA GLN A 330 3.61 22.09 -41.00
C GLN A 330 3.45 22.23 -42.53
N ASP A 331 3.57 23.45 -43.07
CA ASP A 331 3.50 23.70 -44.51
C ASP A 331 4.67 23.14 -45.30
N ARG A 332 5.88 23.28 -44.77
CA ARG A 332 7.07 22.68 -45.37
C ARG A 332 6.94 21.15 -45.41
N GLY A 333 6.47 20.54 -44.32
CA GLY A 333 6.22 19.10 -44.25
C GLY A 333 5.20 18.61 -45.30
N ARG A 334 4.07 19.32 -45.46
CA ARG A 334 3.05 18.98 -46.48
C ARG A 334 3.56 19.12 -47.91
N ARG A 335 4.35 20.16 -48.21
CA ARG A 335 4.93 20.36 -49.55
C ARG A 335 5.92 19.24 -49.91
N LEU A 336 6.65 18.71 -48.95
CA LEU A 336 7.56 17.58 -49.14
C LEU A 336 6.78 16.27 -49.38
N ARG A 337 5.74 15.97 -48.59
CA ARG A 337 4.89 14.78 -48.75
C ARG A 337 4.09 14.75 -50.07
N ARG A 338 3.80 15.90 -50.67
CA ARG A 338 3.12 15.99 -51.99
C ARG A 338 4.07 15.80 -53.18
N ARG A 339 5.39 15.79 -52.96
CA ARG A 339 6.43 15.65 -54.00
C ARG A 339 7.07 14.25 -54.05
N SER A 340 6.83 13.43 -53.03
CA SER A 340 7.19 12.00 -52.92
C SER A 340 6.04 11.12 -53.34
#